data_AF-A0A847BRG8-F1
#
_entry.id   AF-A0A847BRG8-F1
#
_cell.length_a   1.000
_cell.length_b   1.000
_cell.length_c   1.000
_cell.angle_alpha   90.00
_cell.angle_beta   90.00
_cell.angle_gamma   90.00
#
_symmetry.space_group_name_H-M   'P 1'
#
loop_
_entity.id
_entity.type
_entity.pdbx_description
1 polymer ?
#
loop_
_entity_poly.entity_id
_entity_poly.type
_entity_poly.pdbx_seq_one_letter_code
_entity_poly.pdbx_strand_id
1 'polypeptide(L)'
;MSKTIEMQFDEEMLEYIQDLQLKTVTFGGYDREDVYEQIRALINKAREVCSALTEHAVSEAERGVISNFGAQRTIDSIASQEETFASDYQDGNSIQEEMRIAESTIEALQRELQAVETEANDAKSREQNAVKALNQEKLEYQKELKNLQTELNELKHQNEELQKHKTKEEQRQETMEQASAILREARLEGARLIDDARAKIDQEILLGRALRNEEESKAKKDIGILKNELEQLAEACQEHREYLRQSKTLLTDVLEFAEKGENMAAAALEHSKSESTNAVLDSLEEQAEAETEEDWQEQDEYWQPDLHHEEDPEAGEHSKNLWRPETDWQSEEIIHEEEDRQKEDDILEGLAYEEDESN
;
A
#
# COMPACT_ATOMS: atom_id res chain seq x y z
N MET A 1 39.02 -39.59 -48.03
CA MET A 1 37.59 -39.47 -47.70
C MET A 1 37.27 -37.99 -47.76
N SER A 2 36.38 -37.54 -48.65
CA SER A 2 35.95 -36.13 -48.60
C SER A 2 35.09 -35.94 -47.35
N LYS A 3 35.31 -34.83 -46.64
CA LYS A 3 34.46 -34.46 -45.51
C LYS A 3 33.06 -34.18 -46.07
N THR A 4 32.01 -34.60 -45.35
CA THR A 4 30.64 -34.23 -45.71
C THR A 4 30.43 -32.73 -45.50
N ILE A 5 29.49 -32.14 -46.25
CA ILE A 5 29.15 -30.71 -46.15
C ILE A 5 28.76 -30.34 -44.71
N GLU A 6 28.02 -31.23 -44.04
CA GLU A 6 27.64 -31.08 -42.62
C GLU A 6 28.86 -31.00 -41.69
N MET A 7 29.86 -31.87 -41.88
CA MET A 7 31.09 -31.82 -41.08
C MET A 7 31.88 -30.54 -41.29
N GLN A 8 31.90 -29.99 -42.51
CA GLN A 8 32.62 -28.76 -42.82
C GLN A 8 31.91 -27.54 -42.22
N PHE A 9 30.58 -27.53 -42.27
CA PHE A 9 29.77 -26.50 -41.62
C PHE A 9 29.98 -26.48 -40.10
N ASP A 10 29.91 -27.65 -39.46
CA ASP A 10 30.07 -27.77 -38.01
C ASP A 10 31.47 -27.34 -37.56
N GLU A 11 32.52 -27.68 -38.31
CA GLU A 11 33.90 -27.30 -38.01
C GLU A 11 34.10 -25.77 -38.07
N GLU A 12 33.61 -25.11 -39.11
CA GLU A 12 33.72 -23.65 -39.26
C GLU A 12 32.84 -22.88 -38.26
N MET A 13 31.64 -23.39 -37.96
CA MET A 13 30.75 -22.76 -36.98
C MET A 13 31.23 -22.94 -35.55
N LEU A 14 31.83 -24.09 -35.21
CA LEU A 14 32.40 -24.33 -33.88
C LEU A 14 33.59 -23.42 -33.58
N GLU A 15 34.48 -23.19 -34.56
CA GLU A 15 35.60 -22.25 -34.42
C GLU A 15 35.08 -20.83 -34.12
N TYR A 16 34.05 -20.40 -34.85
CA TYR A 16 33.47 -19.07 -34.66
C TYR A 16 32.74 -18.93 -33.31
N ILE A 17 32.07 -19.98 -32.82
CA ILE A 17 31.40 -19.97 -31.52
C ILE A 17 32.41 -19.93 -30.36
N GLN A 18 33.59 -20.55 -30.52
CA GLN A 18 34.64 -20.53 -29.50
C GLN A 18 35.27 -19.14 -29.33
N ASP A 19 35.27 -18.32 -30.38
CA ASP A 19 35.80 -16.95 -30.38
C ASP A 19 34.76 -15.89 -29.94
N LEU A 20 33.50 -16.28 -29.70
CA LEU A 20 32.48 -15.36 -29.21
C LEU A 20 32.76 -14.91 -27.76
N GLN A 21 32.97 -13.62 -27.55
CA GLN A 21 33.15 -13.02 -26.22
C GLN A 21 31.99 -12.10 -25.87
N LEU A 22 31.06 -12.58 -25.03
CA LEU A 22 29.94 -11.77 -24.54
C LEU A 22 30.40 -10.79 -23.44
N LYS A 23 30.04 -9.51 -23.56
CA LYS A 23 30.31 -8.51 -22.53
C LYS A 23 29.36 -8.67 -21.33
N THR A 24 29.92 -8.55 -20.13
CA THR A 24 29.15 -8.57 -18.88
C THR A 24 28.96 -7.15 -18.32
N VAL A 25 27.75 -6.84 -17.90
CA VAL A 25 27.37 -5.60 -17.19
C VAL A 25 27.92 -5.65 -15.75
N THR A 26 28.17 -4.47 -15.17
CA THR A 26 28.76 -4.26 -13.83
C THR A 26 28.08 -4.99 -12.67
N PHE A 27 26.89 -5.56 -12.87
CA PHE A 27 26.13 -6.34 -11.88
C PHE A 27 26.05 -7.85 -12.18
N GLY A 28 26.93 -8.38 -13.04
CA GLY A 28 27.07 -9.82 -13.26
C GLY A 28 26.08 -10.45 -14.24
N GLY A 29 25.39 -9.63 -15.04
CA GLY A 29 24.57 -10.07 -16.18
C GLY A 29 25.27 -9.84 -17.52
N TYR A 30 24.80 -10.44 -18.61
CA TYR A 30 25.27 -10.11 -19.96
C TYR A 30 24.58 -8.87 -20.51
N ASP A 31 25.31 -8.07 -21.28
CA ASP A 31 24.73 -6.92 -21.98
C ASP A 31 23.76 -7.41 -23.07
N ARG A 32 22.50 -7.02 -22.96
CA ARG A 32 21.43 -7.49 -23.83
C ARG A 32 21.66 -7.06 -25.28
N GLU A 33 22.18 -5.86 -25.51
CA GLU A 33 22.45 -5.35 -26.86
C GLU A 33 23.62 -6.11 -27.50
N ASP A 34 24.69 -6.36 -26.74
CA ASP A 34 25.86 -7.14 -27.18
C ASP A 34 25.48 -8.60 -27.50
N VAL A 35 24.62 -9.23 -26.69
CA VAL A 35 24.10 -10.59 -26.94
C VAL A 35 23.30 -10.64 -28.25
N TYR A 36 22.40 -9.67 -28.49
CA TYR A 36 21.63 -9.64 -29.73
C TYR A 36 22.50 -9.37 -30.96
N GLU A 37 23.49 -8.48 -30.86
CA GLU A 37 24.45 -8.21 -31.94
C GLU A 37 25.29 -9.45 -32.27
N GLN A 38 25.76 -10.18 -31.26
CA GLN A 38 26.56 -11.39 -31.48
C GLN A 38 25.72 -12.56 -32.03
N ILE A 39 24.47 -12.73 -31.59
CA ILE A 39 23.55 -13.70 -32.21
C ILE A 39 23.28 -13.34 -33.67
N ARG A 40 23.12 -12.05 -33.99
CA ARG A 40 22.91 -11.59 -35.37
C ARG A 40 24.15 -11.82 -36.23
N ALA A 41 25.35 -11.58 -35.70
CA ALA A 41 26.62 -11.86 -36.36
C ALA A 41 26.79 -13.36 -36.65
N LEU A 42 26.45 -14.22 -35.66
CA LEU A 42 26.48 -15.68 -35.80
C LEU A 42 25.56 -16.18 -36.93
N ILE A 43 24.33 -15.66 -37.00
CA ILE A 43 23.38 -16.02 -38.05
C ILE A 43 23.88 -15.59 -39.43
N ASN A 44 24.49 -14.41 -39.54
CA ASN A 44 25.06 -13.95 -40.80
C ASN A 44 26.26 -14.81 -41.21
N LYS A 45 27.12 -15.20 -40.25
CA LYS A 45 28.26 -16.08 -40.51
C LYS A 45 27.82 -17.46 -40.98
N ALA A 46 26.80 -18.06 -40.34
CA ALA A 46 26.23 -19.33 -40.76
C ALA A 46 25.68 -19.28 -42.19
N ARG A 47 25.06 -18.15 -42.59
CA ARG A 47 24.60 -17.97 -43.97
C ARG A 47 25.75 -17.92 -44.97
N GLU A 48 26.83 -17.21 -44.65
CA GLU A 48 28.02 -17.16 -45.50
C GLU A 48 28.67 -18.54 -45.70
N VAL A 49 28.82 -19.31 -44.62
CA VAL A 49 29.39 -20.67 -44.67
C VAL A 49 28.49 -21.61 -45.49
N CYS A 50 27.18 -21.57 -45.28
CA CYS A 50 26.22 -22.32 -46.10
C CYS A 50 26.31 -21.95 -47.59
N SER A 51 26.35 -20.65 -47.91
CA SER A 51 26.49 -20.20 -49.30
C SER A 51 27.80 -20.69 -49.93
N ALA A 52 28.94 -20.57 -49.23
CA ALA A 52 30.23 -21.03 -49.73
C ALA A 52 30.29 -22.56 -49.96
N LEU A 53 29.74 -23.35 -49.03
CA LEU A 53 29.71 -24.81 -49.16
C LEU A 53 28.77 -25.28 -50.28
N THR A 54 27.63 -24.62 -50.45
CA THR A 54 26.70 -24.93 -51.55
C THR A 54 27.29 -24.57 -52.92
N GLU A 55 27.96 -23.42 -53.05
CA GLU A 55 28.66 -23.04 -54.29
C GLU A 55 29.79 -24.02 -54.63
N HIS A 56 30.54 -24.50 -53.62
CA HIS A 56 31.57 -25.51 -53.80
C HIS A 56 30.99 -26.86 -54.27
N ALA A 57 29.89 -27.32 -53.66
CA ALA A 57 29.24 -28.58 -54.01
C ALA A 57 28.63 -28.56 -55.42
N VAL A 58 28.03 -27.43 -55.83
CA VAL A 58 27.50 -27.23 -57.19
C VAL A 58 28.63 -27.26 -58.21
N SER A 59 29.74 -26.57 -57.93
CA SER A 59 30.91 -26.55 -58.81
C SER A 59 31.54 -27.93 -58.99
N GLU A 60 31.53 -28.78 -57.96
CA GLU A 60 32.03 -30.16 -58.02
C GLU A 60 31.09 -31.07 -58.84
N ALA A 61 29.77 -30.91 -58.68
CA ALA A 61 28.77 -31.64 -59.45
C ALA A 61 28.83 -31.30 -60.96
N GLU A 62 28.98 -30.03 -61.32
CA GLU A 62 29.11 -29.58 -62.71
C GLU A 62 30.37 -30.17 -63.38
N ARG A 63 31.46 -30.32 -62.62
CA ARG A 63 32.71 -30.93 -63.11
C ARG A 63 32.56 -32.45 -63.36
N GLY A 64 31.70 -33.13 -62.59
CA GLY A 64 31.40 -34.55 -62.75
C GLY A 64 30.49 -34.87 -63.95
N VAL A 65 29.53 -34.01 -64.26
CA VAL A 65 28.57 -34.20 -65.37
C VAL A 65 29.27 -34.13 -66.74
N ILE A 66 30.29 -33.30 -66.89
CA ILE A 66 31.05 -33.17 -68.15
C ILE A 66 31.87 -34.45 -68.45
N SER A 67 32.24 -35.24 -67.43
CA SER A 67 33.03 -36.46 -67.59
C SER A 67 32.22 -37.66 -68.10
N ASN A 68 30.90 -37.70 -67.88
CA ASN A 68 30.06 -38.87 -68.18
C ASN A 68 29.40 -38.83 -69.58
N PHE A 69 29.38 -37.67 -70.24
CA PHE A 69 28.82 -37.54 -71.60
C PHE A 69 29.76 -37.96 -72.74
N GLY A 70 31.02 -38.34 -72.43
CA GLY A 70 32.03 -38.70 -73.44
C GLY A 70 32.04 -40.17 -73.90
N ALA A 71 31.22 -41.05 -73.34
CA ALA A 71 31.43 -42.51 -73.42
C ALA A 71 30.27 -43.36 -73.99
N GLN A 72 29.59 -42.91 -75.06
CA GLN A 72 28.57 -43.73 -75.75
C GLN A 72 28.95 -44.02 -77.22
N ARG A 73 29.70 -45.10 -77.45
CA ARG A 73 29.89 -45.73 -78.78
C ARG A 73 29.49 -47.21 -78.67
N THR A 74 28.33 -47.59 -79.18
CA THR A 74 28.01 -48.96 -79.63
C THR A 74 26.71 -48.95 -80.48
N ILE A 75 26.83 -48.64 -81.77
CA ILE A 75 25.80 -48.94 -82.80
C ILE A 75 26.52 -49.43 -84.09
N ASP A 76 27.40 -50.43 -83.97
CA ASP A 76 28.14 -50.98 -85.13
C ASP A 76 28.05 -52.51 -85.28
N SER A 77 27.22 -53.23 -84.50
CA SER A 77 27.29 -54.70 -84.43
C SER A 77 26.11 -55.48 -85.04
N ILE A 78 25.20 -54.87 -85.79
CA ILE A 78 24.02 -55.57 -86.36
C ILE A 78 24.08 -55.78 -87.89
N ALA A 79 25.12 -55.29 -88.57
CA ALA A 79 25.17 -55.29 -90.05
C ALA A 79 25.96 -56.45 -90.69
N SER A 80 26.16 -57.60 -90.03
CA SER A 80 27.07 -58.64 -90.58
C SER A 80 26.68 -60.08 -90.27
N GLN A 81 25.46 -60.50 -90.61
CA GLN A 81 25.10 -61.93 -90.69
C GLN A 81 23.98 -62.19 -91.71
N GLU A 82 24.20 -61.83 -92.97
CA GLU A 82 23.46 -62.40 -94.11
C GLU A 82 24.48 -62.64 -95.22
N GLU A 83 24.90 -63.88 -95.38
CA GLU A 83 25.36 -64.53 -96.63
C GLU A 83 26.27 -65.71 -96.29
N THR A 84 25.70 -66.92 -96.28
CA THR A 84 26.21 -68.13 -96.93
C THR A 84 25.43 -69.32 -96.38
N PHE A 85 24.38 -69.78 -97.07
CA PHE A 85 24.00 -71.19 -97.06
C PHE A 85 23.07 -71.45 -98.23
N ALA A 86 23.64 -71.90 -99.34
CA ALA A 86 22.91 -72.51 -100.43
C ALA A 86 23.66 -73.74 -100.89
N SER A 87 22.90 -74.82 -101.08
CA SER A 87 23.26 -76.09 -101.72
C SER A 87 23.92 -77.14 -100.83
N ASP A 88 23.08 -77.96 -100.17
CA ASP A 88 23.20 -79.41 -100.37
C ASP A 88 21.82 -80.09 -100.22
N TYR A 89 21.60 -81.08 -101.07
CA TYR A 89 20.32 -81.76 -101.27
C TYR A 89 19.86 -82.50 -100.01
N GLN A 90 18.62 -82.25 -99.62
CA GLN A 90 17.92 -82.93 -98.53
C GLN A 90 17.68 -84.42 -98.86
N ASP A 91 18.23 -85.27 -97.99
CA ASP A 91 17.74 -86.61 -97.73
C ASP A 91 16.36 -86.50 -97.05
N GLY A 92 15.37 -87.31 -97.44
CA GLY A 92 13.99 -87.20 -96.97
C GLY A 92 13.81 -87.36 -95.45
N ASN A 93 14.81 -87.91 -94.76
CA ASN A 93 14.91 -87.99 -93.30
C ASN A 93 15.48 -86.70 -92.65
N SER A 94 16.25 -85.88 -93.36
CA SER A 94 16.86 -84.64 -92.84
C SER A 94 15.86 -83.52 -92.69
N ILE A 95 14.90 -83.41 -93.62
CA ILE A 95 13.82 -82.41 -93.56
C ILE A 95 12.89 -82.67 -92.38
N GLN A 96 12.60 -83.94 -92.11
CA GLN A 96 11.77 -84.32 -90.97
C GLN A 96 12.46 -84.04 -89.64
N GLU A 97 13.77 -84.25 -89.54
CA GLU A 97 14.52 -83.95 -88.32
C GLU A 97 14.69 -82.42 -88.12
N GLU A 98 14.94 -81.65 -89.19
CA GLU A 98 14.93 -80.18 -89.14
C GLU A 98 13.55 -79.62 -88.75
N MET A 99 12.47 -80.20 -89.27
CA MET A 99 11.10 -79.82 -88.91
C MET A 99 10.79 -80.16 -87.44
N ARG A 100 11.27 -81.31 -86.95
CA ARG A 100 11.14 -81.71 -85.54
C ARG A 100 11.95 -80.81 -84.60
N ILE A 101 13.16 -80.39 -85.01
CA ILE A 101 13.98 -79.43 -84.27
C ILE A 101 13.29 -78.06 -84.28
N ALA A 102 12.77 -77.61 -85.42
CA ALA A 102 12.04 -76.36 -85.53
C ALA A 102 10.78 -76.36 -84.64
N GLU A 103 9.97 -77.43 -84.69
CA GLU A 103 8.81 -77.61 -83.81
C GLU A 103 9.21 -77.60 -82.33
N SER A 104 10.29 -78.29 -81.95
CA SER A 104 10.84 -78.26 -80.59
C SER A 104 11.30 -76.85 -80.17
N THR A 105 11.91 -76.07 -81.07
CA THR A 105 12.33 -74.70 -80.76
C THR A 105 11.14 -73.75 -80.67
N ILE A 106 10.11 -73.94 -81.49
CA ILE A 106 8.86 -73.17 -81.41
C ILE A 106 8.15 -73.46 -80.08
N GLU A 107 8.08 -74.73 -79.66
CA GLU A 107 7.53 -75.08 -78.33
C GLU A 107 8.35 -74.48 -77.17
N ALA A 108 9.69 -74.49 -77.28
CA ALA A 108 10.56 -73.88 -76.27
C ALA A 108 10.33 -72.36 -76.17
N LEU A 109 10.28 -71.67 -77.31
CA LEU A 109 9.98 -70.24 -77.40
C LEU A 109 8.57 -69.91 -76.90
N GLN A 110 7.57 -70.76 -77.15
CA GLN A 110 6.22 -70.58 -76.62
C GLN A 110 6.17 -70.73 -75.10
N ARG A 111 6.94 -71.68 -74.52
CA ARG A 111 7.07 -71.82 -73.06
C ARG A 111 7.79 -70.64 -72.44
N GLU A 112 8.86 -70.13 -73.08
CA GLU A 112 9.54 -68.92 -72.64
C GLU A 112 8.64 -67.70 -72.74
N LEU A 113 7.87 -67.55 -73.82
CA LEU A 113 6.90 -66.46 -73.97
C LEU A 113 5.84 -66.51 -72.87
N GLN A 114 5.28 -67.68 -72.56
CA GLN A 114 4.36 -67.85 -71.44
C GLN A 114 5.02 -67.54 -70.10
N ALA A 115 6.26 -67.96 -69.87
CA ALA A 115 6.99 -67.64 -68.64
C ALA A 115 7.18 -66.12 -68.48
N VAL A 116 7.58 -65.43 -69.55
CA VAL A 116 7.72 -63.97 -69.58
C VAL A 116 6.37 -63.27 -69.39
N GLU A 117 5.29 -63.76 -69.99
CA GLU A 117 3.94 -63.22 -69.76
C GLU A 117 3.48 -63.39 -68.31
N THR A 118 3.77 -64.54 -67.68
CA THR A 118 3.47 -64.75 -66.26
C THR A 118 4.30 -63.84 -65.37
N GLU A 119 5.60 -63.67 -65.65
CA GLU A 119 6.48 -62.79 -64.88
C GLU A 119 6.09 -61.32 -65.06
N ALA A 120 5.68 -60.90 -66.26
CA ALA A 120 5.19 -59.55 -66.52
C ALA A 120 3.87 -59.27 -65.78
N ASN A 121 2.95 -60.25 -65.73
CA ASN A 121 1.71 -60.14 -64.97
C ASN A 121 1.98 -60.08 -63.45
N ASP A 122 2.91 -60.89 -62.95
CA ASP A 122 3.34 -60.86 -61.56
C ASP A 122 4.00 -59.51 -61.20
N ALA A 123 4.89 -59.00 -62.05
CA ALA A 123 5.51 -57.69 -61.88
C ALA A 123 4.47 -56.57 -61.84
N LYS A 124 3.49 -56.59 -62.74
CA LYS A 124 2.36 -55.66 -62.75
C LYS A 124 1.52 -55.74 -61.47
N SER A 125 1.30 -56.93 -60.93
CA SER A 125 0.58 -57.11 -59.67
C SER A 125 1.36 -56.51 -58.48
N ARG A 126 2.69 -56.70 -58.44
CA ARG A 126 3.57 -56.11 -57.42
C ARG A 126 3.58 -54.60 -57.52
N GLU A 127 3.68 -54.05 -58.73
CA GLU A 127 3.62 -52.61 -58.96
C GLU A 127 2.28 -52.02 -58.50
N GLN A 128 1.15 -52.65 -58.85
CA GLN A 128 -0.17 -52.21 -58.38
C GLN A 128 -0.29 -52.25 -56.85
N ASN A 129 0.29 -53.24 -56.19
CA ASN A 129 0.30 -53.32 -54.73
C ASN A 129 1.19 -52.24 -54.10
N ALA A 130 2.37 -51.97 -54.68
CA ALA A 130 3.25 -50.89 -54.25
C ALA A 130 2.59 -49.52 -54.41
N VAL A 131 1.91 -49.27 -55.54
CA VAL A 131 1.15 -48.03 -55.77
C VAL A 131 0.00 -47.87 -54.77
N LYS A 132 -0.70 -48.96 -54.42
CA LYS A 132 -1.74 -48.91 -53.37
C LYS A 132 -1.15 -48.56 -52.00
N ALA A 133 -0.02 -49.16 -51.62
CA ALA A 133 0.66 -48.88 -50.36
C ALA A 133 1.13 -47.42 -50.28
N LEU A 134 1.78 -46.90 -51.33
CA LEU A 134 2.19 -45.49 -51.40
C LEU A 134 1.02 -44.52 -51.32
N ASN A 135 -0.12 -44.85 -51.95
CA ASN A 135 -1.32 -44.01 -51.86
C ASN A 135 -1.95 -44.02 -50.46
N GLN A 136 -1.87 -45.14 -49.74
CA GLN A 136 -2.31 -45.21 -48.34
C GLN A 136 -1.41 -44.37 -47.44
N GLU A 137 -0.09 -44.51 -47.56
CA GLU A 137 0.88 -43.74 -46.80
C GLU A 137 0.72 -42.22 -47.06
N LYS A 138 0.54 -41.83 -48.32
CA LYS A 138 0.25 -40.43 -48.69
C LYS A 138 -1.04 -39.91 -48.03
N LEU A 139 -2.07 -40.75 -47.91
CA LEU A 139 -3.32 -40.38 -47.24
C LEU A 139 -3.13 -40.21 -45.73
N GLU A 140 -2.29 -41.04 -45.11
CA GLU A 140 -1.94 -40.95 -43.69
C GLU A 140 -1.16 -39.66 -43.40
N TYR A 141 -0.12 -39.35 -44.18
CA TYR A 141 0.60 -38.07 -44.04
C TYR A 141 -0.33 -36.86 -44.24
N GLN A 142 -1.30 -36.93 -45.16
CA GLN A 142 -2.28 -35.85 -45.32
C GLN A 142 -3.19 -35.69 -44.10
N LYS A 143 -3.52 -36.77 -43.39
CA LYS A 143 -4.28 -36.68 -42.13
C LYS A 143 -3.43 -36.10 -41.02
N GLU A 144 -2.19 -36.55 -40.88
CA GLU A 144 -1.25 -36.03 -39.88
C GLU A 144 -0.98 -34.53 -40.08
N LEU A 145 -0.77 -34.09 -41.32
CA LEU A 145 -0.61 -32.67 -41.63
C LEU A 145 -1.84 -31.84 -41.22
N LYS A 146 -3.05 -32.37 -41.42
CA LYS A 146 -4.27 -31.69 -40.97
C LYS A 146 -4.36 -31.63 -39.44
N ASN A 147 -4.02 -32.72 -38.75
CA ASN A 147 -4.02 -32.76 -37.28
C ASN A 147 -2.98 -31.80 -36.68
N LEU A 148 -1.77 -31.78 -37.22
CA LEU A 148 -0.73 -30.83 -36.80
C LEU A 148 -1.16 -29.39 -37.08
N GLN A 149 -1.87 -29.15 -38.18
CA GLN A 149 -2.38 -27.82 -38.50
C GLN A 149 -3.50 -27.37 -37.54
N THR A 150 -4.35 -28.29 -37.07
CA THR A 150 -5.33 -27.99 -36.02
C THR A 150 -4.67 -27.72 -34.68
N GLU A 151 -3.72 -28.56 -34.24
CA GLU A 151 -2.97 -28.36 -32.99
C GLU A 151 -2.20 -27.04 -33.00
N LEU A 152 -1.59 -26.67 -34.12
CA LEU A 152 -0.88 -25.40 -34.26
C LEU A 152 -1.81 -24.19 -34.15
N ASN A 153 -3.05 -24.30 -34.64
CA ASN A 153 -4.04 -23.24 -34.49
C ASN A 153 -4.55 -23.14 -33.05
N GLU A 154 -4.77 -24.28 -32.37
CA GLU A 154 -5.15 -24.33 -30.96
C GLU A 154 -4.06 -23.71 -30.07
N LEU A 155 -2.78 -24.07 -30.29
CA LEU A 155 -1.65 -23.50 -29.55
C LEU A 155 -1.50 -22.00 -29.81
N LYS A 156 -1.76 -21.52 -31.03
CA LYS A 156 -1.78 -20.08 -31.32
C LYS A 156 -2.88 -19.38 -30.54
N HIS A 157 -4.08 -19.95 -30.51
CA HIS A 157 -5.19 -19.40 -29.76
C HIS A 157 -4.91 -19.34 -28.26
N GLN A 158 -4.38 -20.42 -27.68
CA GLN A 158 -3.96 -20.46 -26.28
C GLN A 158 -2.86 -19.43 -25.97
N ASN A 159 -1.92 -19.21 -26.88
CA ASN A 159 -0.88 -18.20 -26.70
C ASN A 159 -1.47 -16.78 -26.72
N GLU A 160 -2.43 -16.49 -27.61
CA GLU A 160 -3.15 -15.22 -27.62
C GLU A 160 -3.94 -15.00 -26.32
N GLU A 161 -4.59 -16.04 -25.79
CA GLU A 161 -5.29 -15.97 -24.50
C GLU A 161 -4.31 -15.73 -23.33
N LEU A 162 -3.19 -16.45 -23.29
CA LEU A 162 -2.15 -16.25 -22.28
C LEU A 162 -1.54 -14.85 -22.35
N GLN A 163 -1.37 -14.28 -23.55
CA GLN A 163 -0.94 -12.89 -23.70
C GLN A 163 -1.97 -11.91 -23.15
N LYS A 164 -3.27 -12.14 -23.38
CA LYS A 164 -4.34 -11.32 -22.77
C LYS A 164 -4.38 -11.45 -21.26
N HIS A 165 -4.16 -12.64 -20.71
CA HIS A 165 -4.08 -12.84 -19.27
C HIS A 165 -2.87 -12.14 -18.68
N LYS A 166 -1.72 -12.22 -19.34
CA LYS A 166 -0.50 -11.53 -18.92
C LYS A 166 -0.71 -10.01 -18.84
N THR A 167 -1.30 -9.40 -19.86
CA THR A 167 -1.53 -7.94 -19.84
C THR A 167 -2.55 -7.52 -18.79
N LYS A 168 -3.60 -8.33 -18.55
CA LYS A 168 -4.54 -8.10 -17.44
C LYS A 168 -3.84 -8.17 -16.08
N GLU A 169 -2.95 -9.13 -15.89
CA GLU A 169 -2.23 -9.28 -14.62
C GLU A 169 -1.20 -8.14 -14.42
N GLU A 170 -0.55 -7.68 -15.49
CA GLU A 170 0.30 -6.47 -15.45
C GLU A 170 -0.51 -5.23 -15.03
N GLN A 171 -1.72 -5.02 -15.56
CA GLN A 171 -2.62 -3.94 -15.13
C GLN A 171 -3.04 -4.10 -13.66
N ARG A 172 -3.32 -5.34 -13.22
CA ARG A 172 -3.64 -5.62 -11.82
C ARG A 172 -2.47 -5.30 -10.89
N GLN A 173 -1.25 -5.62 -11.31
CA GLN A 173 -0.04 -5.30 -10.57
C GLN A 173 0.18 -3.77 -10.47
N GLU A 174 -0.01 -3.04 -11.56
CA GLU A 174 0.08 -1.56 -11.56
C GLU A 174 -0.95 -0.92 -10.61
N THR A 175 -2.20 -1.39 -10.64
CA THR A 175 -3.24 -0.89 -9.72
C THR A 175 -2.93 -1.22 -8.26
N MET A 176 -2.37 -2.41 -7.98
CA MET A 176 -1.91 -2.76 -6.64
C MET A 176 -0.75 -1.87 -6.17
N GLU A 177 0.19 -1.57 -7.05
CA GLU A 177 1.32 -0.67 -6.76
C GLU A 177 0.82 0.75 -6.47
N GLN A 178 -0.12 1.28 -7.26
CA GLN A 178 -0.77 2.57 -7.00
C GLN A 178 -1.49 2.59 -5.65
N ALA A 179 -2.29 1.56 -5.34
CA ALA A 179 -2.95 1.45 -4.04
C ALA A 179 -1.94 1.40 -2.89
N SER A 180 -0.82 0.69 -3.06
CA SER A 180 0.24 0.62 -2.06
C SER A 180 0.93 1.98 -1.84
N ALA A 181 1.09 2.78 -2.90
CA ALA A 181 1.64 4.13 -2.82
C ALA A 181 0.71 5.07 -2.04
N ILE A 182 -0.59 5.04 -2.34
CA ILE A 182 -1.61 5.81 -1.62
C ILE A 182 -1.63 5.44 -0.13
N LEU A 183 -1.62 4.13 0.19
CA LEU A 183 -1.58 3.68 1.59
C LEU A 183 -0.31 4.13 2.31
N ARG A 184 0.83 4.17 1.61
CA ARG A 184 2.08 4.68 2.18
C ARG A 184 1.99 6.17 2.47
N GLU A 185 1.43 6.95 1.55
CA GLU A 185 1.23 8.39 1.72
C GLU A 185 0.26 8.69 2.87
N ALA A 186 -0.89 8.02 2.92
CA ALA A 186 -1.86 8.15 4.01
C ALA A 186 -1.26 7.80 5.38
N ARG A 187 -0.36 6.81 5.46
CA ARG A 187 0.37 6.48 6.70
C ARG A 187 1.34 7.59 7.11
N LEU A 188 2.03 8.20 6.16
CA LEU A 188 2.94 9.32 6.43
C LEU A 188 2.17 10.56 6.89
N GLU A 189 1.04 10.85 6.24
CA GLU A 189 0.15 11.95 6.66
C GLU A 189 -0.46 11.69 8.04
N GLY A 190 -0.92 10.47 8.30
CA GLY A 190 -1.40 10.07 9.62
C GLY A 190 -0.34 10.22 10.71
N ALA A 191 0.92 9.85 10.44
CA ALA A 191 2.02 10.07 11.37
C ALA A 191 2.25 11.57 11.63
N ARG A 192 2.23 12.40 10.58
CA ARG A 192 2.37 13.85 10.71
C ARG A 192 1.26 14.47 11.56
N LEU A 193 0.01 14.05 11.35
CA LEU A 193 -1.13 14.53 12.15
C LEU A 193 -1.00 14.15 13.63
N ILE A 194 -0.50 12.95 13.94
CA ILE A 194 -0.26 12.52 15.32
C ILE A 194 0.84 13.37 15.96
N ASP A 195 1.93 13.64 15.25
CA ASP A 195 3.01 14.48 15.77
C ASP A 195 2.55 15.95 15.97
N ASP A 196 1.78 16.50 15.02
CA ASP A 196 1.17 17.82 15.14
C ASP A 196 0.21 17.89 16.34
N ALA A 197 -0.61 16.85 16.56
CA ALA A 197 -1.53 16.77 17.69
C ALA A 197 -0.77 16.69 19.03
N ARG A 198 0.30 15.89 19.10
CA ARG A 198 1.17 15.81 20.28
C ARG A 198 1.79 17.17 20.61
N ALA A 199 2.31 17.87 19.61
CA ALA A 199 2.88 19.20 19.80
C ALA A 199 1.85 20.21 20.36
N LYS A 200 0.60 20.17 19.87
CA LYS A 200 -0.49 21.00 20.40
C LYS A 200 -0.85 20.64 21.84
N ILE A 201 -0.96 19.36 22.16
CA ILE A 201 -1.23 18.88 23.53
C ILE A 201 -0.13 19.36 24.48
N ASP A 202 1.15 19.21 24.10
CA ASP A 202 2.27 19.66 24.91
C ASP A 202 2.23 21.18 25.14
N GLN A 203 1.88 21.94 24.10
CA GLN A 203 1.70 23.39 24.22
C GLN A 203 0.55 23.76 25.18
N GLU A 204 -0.60 23.10 25.09
CA GLU A 204 -1.74 23.32 25.99
C GLU A 204 -1.39 22.94 27.44
N ILE A 205 -0.65 21.86 27.65
CA ILE A 205 -0.16 21.46 28.98
C ILE A 205 0.75 22.56 29.54
N LEU A 206 1.67 23.10 28.73
CA LEU A 206 2.57 24.18 29.16
C LEU A 206 1.79 25.45 29.51
N LEU A 207 0.81 25.83 28.68
CA LEU A 207 -0.06 26.98 28.94
C LEU A 207 -0.89 26.79 30.22
N GLY A 208 -1.50 25.60 30.39
CA GLY A 208 -2.27 25.27 31.60
C GLY A 208 -1.41 25.30 32.87
N ARG A 209 -0.15 24.84 32.78
CA ARG A 209 0.81 24.97 33.90
C ARG A 209 1.18 26.43 34.18
N ALA A 210 1.38 27.24 33.14
CA ALA A 210 1.70 28.66 33.30
C ALA A 210 0.54 29.43 33.96
N LEU A 211 -0.69 29.21 33.50
CA LEU A 211 -1.90 29.82 34.08
C LEU A 211 -2.08 29.40 35.53
N ARG A 212 -1.94 28.12 35.86
CA ARG A 212 -2.02 27.65 37.25
C ARG A 212 -0.97 28.30 38.13
N ASN A 213 0.28 28.43 37.65
CA ASN A 213 1.34 29.09 38.41
C ASN A 213 1.04 30.58 38.64
N GLU A 214 0.42 31.25 37.66
CA GLU A 214 -0.02 32.64 37.79
C GLU A 214 -1.15 32.79 38.82
N GLU A 215 -2.16 31.92 38.76
CA GLU A 215 -3.26 31.86 39.74
C GLU A 215 -2.74 31.56 41.14
N GLU A 216 -1.84 30.58 41.30
CA GLU A 216 -1.19 30.27 42.57
C GLU A 216 -0.37 31.45 43.09
N SER A 217 0.34 32.17 42.22
CA SER A 217 1.11 33.36 42.58
C SER A 217 0.19 34.49 43.06
N LYS A 218 -0.94 34.70 42.38
CA LYS A 218 -1.96 35.67 42.77
C LYS A 218 -2.57 35.30 44.14
N ALA A 219 -3.00 34.05 44.30
CA ALA A 219 -3.54 33.56 45.58
C ALA A 219 -2.52 33.69 46.72
N LYS A 220 -1.24 33.42 46.48
CA LYS A 220 -0.17 33.63 47.47
C LYS A 220 -0.02 35.10 47.87
N LYS A 221 -0.14 36.04 46.92
CA LYS A 221 -0.13 37.48 47.22
C LYS A 221 -1.34 37.87 48.06
N ASP A 222 -2.54 37.43 47.69
CA ASP A 222 -3.77 37.74 48.41
C ASP A 222 -3.73 37.20 49.85
N ILE A 223 -3.25 35.96 50.05
CA ILE A 223 -3.00 35.39 51.38
C ILE A 223 -1.98 36.22 52.16
N GLY A 224 -0.93 36.72 51.50
CA GLY A 224 0.05 37.61 52.12
C GLY A 224 -0.56 38.91 52.64
N ILE A 225 -1.43 39.54 51.84
CA ILE A 225 -2.16 40.76 52.23
C ILE A 225 -3.05 40.48 53.44
N LEU A 226 -3.89 39.44 53.37
CA LEU A 226 -4.79 39.07 54.47
C LEU A 226 -4.04 38.72 55.77
N LYS A 227 -2.85 38.11 55.66
CA LYS A 227 -1.99 37.85 56.83
C LYS A 227 -1.49 39.15 57.46
N ASN A 228 -1.05 40.11 56.66
CA ASN A 228 -0.60 41.41 57.16
C ASN A 228 -1.75 42.17 57.82
N GLU A 229 -2.96 42.17 57.21
CA GLU A 229 -4.16 42.77 57.81
C GLU A 229 -4.54 42.11 59.13
N LEU A 230 -4.44 40.79 59.21
CA LEU A 230 -4.70 40.04 60.44
C LEU A 230 -3.66 40.37 61.53
N GLU A 231 -2.40 40.53 61.17
CA GLU A 231 -1.33 40.95 62.10
C GLU A 231 -1.56 42.37 62.61
N GLN A 232 -1.89 43.32 61.73
CA GLN A 232 -2.26 44.69 62.12
C GLN A 232 -3.49 44.71 63.04
N LEU A 233 -4.52 43.91 62.74
CA LEU A 233 -5.70 43.81 63.59
C LEU A 233 -5.36 43.20 64.96
N ALA A 234 -4.48 42.19 65.00
CA ALA A 234 -4.01 41.60 66.23
C ALA A 234 -3.22 42.60 67.10
N GLU A 235 -2.37 43.42 66.48
CA GLU A 235 -1.64 44.50 67.15
C GLU A 235 -2.60 45.55 67.70
N ALA A 236 -3.56 46.04 66.90
CA ALA A 236 -4.59 46.97 67.36
C ALA A 236 -5.42 46.40 68.53
N CYS A 237 -5.77 45.10 68.47
CA CYS A 237 -6.46 44.42 69.57
C CYS A 237 -5.59 44.35 70.84
N GLN A 238 -4.27 44.19 70.69
CA GLN A 238 -3.34 44.21 71.81
C GLN A 238 -3.28 45.60 72.44
N GLU A 239 -3.15 46.66 71.64
CA GLU A 239 -3.18 48.05 72.10
C GLU A 239 -4.48 48.35 72.86
N HIS A 240 -5.65 47.98 72.31
CA HIS A 240 -6.93 48.14 72.99
C HIS A 240 -7.00 47.38 74.33
N ARG A 241 -6.43 46.18 74.42
CA ARG A 241 -6.32 45.45 75.70
C ARG A 241 -5.43 46.17 76.70
N GLU A 242 -4.36 46.82 76.24
CA GLU A 242 -3.48 47.63 77.09
C GLU A 242 -4.19 48.88 77.59
N TYR A 243 -4.90 49.61 76.72
CA TYR A 243 -5.75 50.74 77.12
C TYR A 243 -6.80 50.33 78.16
N LEU A 244 -7.45 49.18 77.99
CA LEU A 244 -8.40 48.65 78.99
C LEU A 244 -7.72 48.33 80.33
N ARG A 245 -6.49 47.80 80.34
CA ARG A 245 -5.73 47.59 81.58
C ARG A 245 -5.38 48.91 82.26
N GLN A 246 -4.94 49.90 81.50
CA GLN A 246 -4.64 51.25 82.02
C GLN A 246 -5.89 51.90 82.61
N SER A 247 -7.01 51.88 81.89
CA SER A 247 -8.31 52.39 82.36
C SER A 247 -8.77 51.70 83.65
N LYS A 248 -8.65 50.36 83.72
CA LYS A 248 -8.96 49.61 84.95
C LYS A 248 -8.08 50.04 86.13
N THR A 249 -6.79 50.27 85.89
CA THR A 249 -5.87 50.74 86.94
C THR A 249 -6.27 52.12 87.42
N LEU A 250 -6.51 53.06 86.50
CA LEU A 250 -6.97 54.41 86.81
C LEU A 250 -8.29 54.40 87.61
N LEU A 251 -9.25 53.57 87.22
CA LEU A 251 -10.51 53.45 87.94
C LEU A 251 -10.30 52.92 89.36
N THR A 252 -9.34 52.02 89.56
CA THR A 252 -8.96 51.54 90.89
C THR A 252 -8.35 52.67 91.72
N ASP A 253 -7.44 53.46 91.14
CA ASP A 253 -6.83 54.62 91.80
C ASP A 253 -7.87 55.69 92.17
N VAL A 254 -8.86 55.95 91.31
CA VAL A 254 -9.97 56.87 91.57
C VAL A 254 -10.85 56.36 92.72
N LEU A 255 -11.15 55.06 92.75
CA LEU A 255 -11.90 54.45 93.85
C LEU A 255 -11.12 54.53 95.18
N GLU A 256 -9.82 54.24 95.18
CA GLU A 256 -8.96 54.40 96.36
C GLU A 256 -8.87 55.86 96.82
N PHE A 257 -8.83 56.82 95.88
CA PHE A 257 -8.86 58.23 96.20
C PHE A 257 -10.19 58.64 96.81
N ALA A 258 -11.31 58.17 96.26
CA ALA A 258 -12.65 58.42 96.79
C ALA A 258 -12.78 57.84 98.21
N GLU A 259 -12.32 56.60 98.45
CA GLU A 259 -12.30 55.98 99.77
C GLU A 259 -11.45 56.78 100.77
N LYS A 260 -10.27 57.27 100.36
CA LYS A 260 -9.46 58.18 101.19
C LYS A 260 -10.19 59.49 101.49
N GLY A 261 -10.88 60.06 100.49
CA GLY A 261 -11.71 61.25 100.65
C GLY A 261 -12.87 61.04 101.63
N GLU A 262 -13.58 59.92 101.52
CA GLU A 262 -14.63 59.51 102.45
C GLU A 262 -14.07 59.34 103.87
N ASN A 263 -12.92 58.68 104.02
CA ASN A 263 -12.25 58.52 105.32
C ASN A 263 -11.82 59.87 105.92
N MET A 264 -11.32 60.81 105.11
CA MET A 264 -10.99 62.16 105.57
C MET A 264 -12.23 62.96 105.95
N ALA A 265 -13.31 62.86 105.18
CA ALA A 265 -14.59 63.49 105.49
C ALA A 265 -15.19 62.92 106.78
N ALA A 266 -15.15 61.60 106.96
CA ALA A 266 -15.57 60.93 108.18
C ALA A 266 -14.72 61.37 109.39
N ALA A 267 -13.40 61.44 109.25
CA ALA A 267 -12.50 61.92 110.30
C ALA A 267 -12.75 63.41 110.64
N ALA A 268 -13.01 64.27 109.65
CA ALA A 268 -13.38 65.66 109.88
C ALA A 268 -14.73 65.80 110.59
N LEU A 269 -15.69 64.93 110.27
CA LEU A 269 -17.02 64.90 110.89
C LEU A 269 -16.96 64.33 112.32
N GLU A 270 -16.07 63.38 112.58
CA GLU A 270 -15.79 62.87 113.92
C GLU A 270 -15.05 63.92 114.77
N HIS A 271 -14.09 64.66 114.20
CA HIS A 271 -13.47 65.80 114.88
C HIS A 271 -14.47 66.93 115.18
N SER A 272 -15.36 67.24 114.22
CA SER A 272 -16.48 68.17 114.39
C SER A 272 -17.46 67.76 115.50
N LYS A 273 -17.70 66.46 115.68
CA LYS A 273 -18.51 65.95 116.81
C LYS A 273 -17.78 65.93 118.15
N SER A 274 -16.45 66.04 118.16
CA SER A 274 -15.62 66.04 119.38
C SER A 274 -15.30 67.45 119.93
N GLU A 275 -15.53 68.50 119.14
CA GLU A 275 -15.37 69.90 119.57
C GLU A 275 -16.71 70.66 119.46
N SER A 276 -17.40 70.75 120.60
CA SER A 276 -18.27 71.89 120.95
C SER A 276 -19.49 72.18 120.07
N THR A 277 -20.67 71.91 120.67
CA THR A 277 -21.90 72.74 120.62
C THR A 277 -22.65 72.79 119.27
N ASN A 278 -23.73 72.01 119.07
CA ASN A 278 -25.06 72.19 119.69
C ASN A 278 -25.57 73.64 119.77
N ALA A 279 -25.28 74.49 118.77
CA ALA A 279 -25.79 75.87 118.77
C ALA A 279 -26.20 76.47 117.40
N VAL A 280 -26.34 75.67 116.33
CA VAL A 280 -26.73 76.21 115.00
C VAL A 280 -27.89 75.45 114.34
N LEU A 281 -28.40 74.37 114.95
CA LEU A 281 -29.47 73.54 114.36
C LEU A 281 -30.90 73.86 114.81
N ASP A 282 -31.12 74.94 115.58
CA ASP A 282 -32.47 75.41 115.96
C ASP A 282 -32.86 76.73 115.26
N SER A 283 -32.07 77.25 114.31
CA SER A 283 -32.36 78.52 113.60
C SER A 283 -32.60 78.39 112.09
N LEU A 284 -32.77 77.17 111.58
CA LEU A 284 -33.09 76.90 110.17
C LEU A 284 -34.21 75.84 110.03
N GLU A 285 -35.08 75.74 111.04
CA GLU A 285 -36.32 74.95 111.04
C GLU A 285 -37.57 75.84 110.91
N GLU A 286 -37.44 76.97 110.18
CA GLU A 286 -38.57 77.90 109.96
C GLU A 286 -38.47 78.62 108.60
N GLN A 287 -38.17 77.87 107.53
CA GLN A 287 -38.35 78.32 106.14
C GLN A 287 -38.51 77.13 105.19
N ALA A 288 -39.47 76.26 105.52
CA ALA A 288 -40.12 75.38 104.56
C ALA A 288 -41.59 75.78 104.54
N GLU A 289 -42.01 76.56 103.55
CA GLU A 289 -43.36 76.54 102.95
C GLU A 289 -43.50 77.66 101.89
N ALA A 290 -43.69 77.22 100.65
CA ALA A 290 -44.19 77.89 99.43
C ALA A 290 -43.27 77.50 98.25
N GLU A 291 -43.63 76.45 97.51
CA GLU A 291 -44.27 76.55 96.17
C GLU A 291 -43.22 76.97 95.12
N THR A 292 -42.91 76.25 94.05
CA THR A 292 -43.68 75.45 93.08
C THR A 292 -42.62 74.76 92.18
N GLU A 293 -42.77 73.49 91.80
CA GLU A 293 -43.33 73.03 90.52
C GLU A 293 -42.38 73.27 89.31
N GLU A 294 -42.31 72.27 88.42
CA GLU A 294 -41.52 72.14 87.18
C GLU A 294 -40.19 71.39 87.28
N ASP A 295 -39.81 70.51 86.36
CA ASP A 295 -40.52 69.62 85.45
C ASP A 295 -39.43 68.64 84.99
N TRP A 296 -39.77 67.36 84.84
CA TRP A 296 -38.81 66.36 84.40
C TRP A 296 -38.53 66.55 82.91
N GLN A 297 -37.27 66.78 82.53
CA GLN A 297 -36.81 66.50 81.17
C GLN A 297 -35.57 65.61 81.20
N GLU A 298 -35.84 64.32 80.95
CA GLU A 298 -34.90 63.34 80.46
C GLU A 298 -34.29 63.86 79.13
N GLN A 299 -32.99 64.14 79.13
CA GLN A 299 -32.20 64.20 77.90
C GLN A 299 -31.58 62.83 77.66
N ASP A 300 -32.35 61.96 77.01
CA ASP A 300 -31.80 60.82 76.28
C ASP A 300 -31.16 61.37 74.98
N GLU A 301 -29.86 61.64 75.01
CA GLU A 301 -29.06 61.85 73.81
C GLU A 301 -28.84 60.51 73.11
N TYR A 302 -29.77 60.16 72.23
CA TYR A 302 -29.57 59.11 71.22
C TYR A 302 -28.45 59.54 70.27
N TRP A 303 -27.29 58.90 70.42
CA TRP A 303 -26.27 58.84 69.38
C TRP A 303 -26.85 58.19 68.12
N GLN A 304 -26.97 58.96 67.03
CA GLN A 304 -27.02 58.41 65.68
C GLN A 304 -25.64 58.58 65.02
N PRO A 305 -25.04 57.54 64.44
CA PRO A 305 -23.93 57.71 63.52
C PRO A 305 -24.46 58.14 62.14
N ASP A 306 -23.91 59.22 61.60
CA ASP A 306 -24.07 59.65 60.22
C ASP A 306 -23.65 58.52 59.25
N LEU A 307 -24.64 57.94 58.55
CA LEU A 307 -24.41 57.21 57.31
C LEU A 307 -24.30 58.24 56.18
N HIS A 308 -23.08 58.70 55.92
CA HIS A 308 -22.73 59.29 54.63
C HIS A 308 -22.75 58.20 53.56
N HIS A 309 -23.86 58.07 52.85
CA HIS A 309 -23.86 57.59 51.47
C HIS A 309 -24.14 58.79 50.57
N GLU A 310 -23.06 59.39 50.06
CA GLU A 310 -23.14 60.11 48.80
C GLU A 310 -22.98 59.09 47.66
N GLU A 311 -23.98 59.12 46.81
CA GLU A 311 -24.05 58.65 45.42
C GLU A 311 -22.82 59.22 44.65
N ASP A 312 -22.32 58.69 43.54
CA ASP A 312 -23.01 58.28 42.31
C ASP A 312 -21.91 57.83 41.27
N PRO A 313 -22.12 57.76 39.95
CA PRO A 313 -22.50 56.58 39.16
C PRO A 313 -21.45 56.21 38.08
N GLU A 314 -21.86 55.34 37.15
CA GLU A 314 -21.26 55.05 35.84
C GLU A 314 -20.13 54.02 35.77
N ALA A 315 -20.49 52.83 35.28
CA ALA A 315 -20.12 52.36 33.94
C ALA A 315 -20.01 50.83 33.95
N GLY A 316 -20.76 50.17 33.07
CA GLY A 316 -20.54 48.74 32.82
C GLY A 316 -21.77 48.00 32.35
N GLU A 317 -22.19 48.29 31.13
CA GLU A 317 -23.01 47.39 30.34
C GLU A 317 -22.40 45.98 30.27
N HIS A 318 -23.29 44.99 30.08
CA HIS A 318 -23.03 43.62 29.65
C HIS A 318 -22.63 42.58 30.71
N SER A 319 -23.64 41.90 31.25
CA SER A 319 -23.52 40.47 31.60
C SER A 319 -24.67 39.68 30.98
N LYS A 320 -24.48 39.33 29.70
CA LYS A 320 -25.02 38.09 29.13
C LYS A 320 -23.84 37.16 28.98
N ASN A 321 -23.76 36.13 29.81
CA ASN A 321 -23.70 34.74 29.36
C ASN A 321 -23.49 33.83 30.56
N LEU A 322 -24.63 33.28 30.97
CA LEU A 322 -24.79 32.13 31.83
C LEU A 322 -24.15 30.92 31.12
N TRP A 323 -22.96 30.49 31.55
CA TRP A 323 -22.42 29.19 31.18
C TRP A 323 -22.65 28.23 32.34
N ARG A 324 -23.54 27.25 32.14
CA ARG A 324 -23.48 25.97 32.84
C ARG A 324 -23.02 24.90 31.84
N PRO A 325 -22.16 23.97 32.26
CA PRO A 325 -21.78 22.80 31.49
C PRO A 325 -22.80 21.70 31.75
N GLU A 326 -23.28 21.02 30.71
CA GLU A 326 -23.70 19.63 30.84
C GLU A 326 -23.71 18.99 29.45
N THR A 327 -23.03 17.86 29.42
CA THR A 327 -23.00 16.82 28.40
C THR A 327 -24.40 16.37 28.02
N ASP A 328 -24.62 16.05 26.74
CA ASP A 328 -25.09 14.72 26.38
C ASP A 328 -24.93 14.46 24.87
N TRP A 329 -24.29 13.33 24.62
CA TRP A 329 -24.33 12.59 23.37
C TRP A 329 -25.77 12.13 23.12
N GLN A 330 -26.36 12.44 21.98
CA GLN A 330 -27.16 11.47 21.23
C GLN A 330 -27.05 11.75 19.72
N SER A 331 -26.70 10.67 19.04
CA SER A 331 -26.67 10.42 17.61
C SER A 331 -28.06 10.52 17.00
N GLU A 332 -28.15 11.14 15.83
CA GLU A 332 -29.08 10.79 14.73
C GLU A 332 -28.78 11.80 13.59
N GLU A 333 -28.90 11.54 12.31
CA GLU A 333 -28.86 10.37 11.45
C GLU A 333 -28.99 10.97 10.03
N ILE A 334 -28.12 10.55 9.11
CA ILE A 334 -28.38 10.31 7.68
C ILE A 334 -29.22 11.36 6.95
N ILE A 335 -28.55 12.19 6.13
CA ILE A 335 -28.95 12.42 4.72
C ILE A 335 -27.65 12.69 3.96
N HIS A 336 -27.14 11.70 3.21
CA HIS A 336 -26.31 11.85 1.99
C HIS A 336 -25.73 10.52 1.45
N GLU A 337 -26.16 9.34 1.92
CA GLU A 337 -25.63 8.03 1.48
C GLU A 337 -26.52 7.22 0.52
N GLU A 338 -27.53 7.84 -0.12
CA GLU A 338 -28.51 7.09 -0.93
C GLU A 338 -28.20 7.08 -2.45
N GLU A 339 -27.23 7.86 -2.94
CA GLU A 339 -26.83 7.82 -4.37
C GLU A 339 -25.62 6.92 -4.68
N ASP A 340 -24.84 6.51 -3.67
CA ASP A 340 -23.67 5.65 -3.87
C ASP A 340 -23.94 4.16 -3.58
N ARG A 341 -24.96 3.83 -2.77
CA ARG A 341 -25.36 2.43 -2.53
C ARG A 341 -26.05 1.76 -3.72
N GLN A 342 -26.67 2.55 -4.62
CA GLN A 342 -27.30 1.99 -5.82
C GLN A 342 -26.31 1.48 -6.87
N LYS A 343 -25.01 1.80 -6.77
CA LYS A 343 -23.99 1.28 -7.68
C LYS A 343 -23.29 0.02 -7.16
N GLU A 344 -23.38 -0.28 -5.87
CA GLU A 344 -22.76 -1.49 -5.30
C GLU A 344 -23.69 -2.70 -5.40
N ASP A 345 -25.02 -2.52 -5.34
CA ASP A 345 -25.97 -3.62 -5.52
C ASP A 345 -26.05 -4.12 -6.99
N ASP A 346 -25.86 -3.24 -7.97
CA ASP A 346 -25.78 -3.61 -9.40
C ASP A 346 -24.50 -4.42 -9.74
N ILE A 347 -23.47 -4.37 -8.88
CA ILE A 347 -22.22 -5.15 -9.06
C ILE A 347 -22.34 -6.54 -8.43
N LEU A 348 -23.18 -6.71 -7.40
CA LEU A 348 -23.39 -7.99 -6.73
C LEU A 348 -24.48 -8.86 -7.37
N GLU A 349 -25.44 -8.27 -8.10
CA GLU A 349 -26.45 -9.06 -8.83
C GLU A 349 -25.92 -9.63 -10.16
N GLY A 350 -24.79 -9.11 -10.67
CA GLY A 350 -24.11 -9.62 -11.87
C GLY A 350 -23.13 -10.79 -11.64
N LEU A 351 -22.87 -11.18 -10.39
CA LEU A 351 -21.92 -12.24 -10.02
C LEU A 351 -22.58 -13.54 -9.55
N ALA A 352 -23.92 -13.61 -9.52
CA ALA A 352 -24.67 -14.77 -9.02
C ALA A 352 -25.25 -15.68 -10.11
N TYR A 353 -24.87 -15.51 -11.39
CA TYR A 353 -25.44 -16.26 -12.53
C TYR A 353 -24.42 -17.01 -13.40
N GLU A 354 -23.27 -17.45 -12.86
CA GLU A 354 -22.34 -18.33 -13.61
C GLU A 354 -21.93 -19.62 -12.87
N GLU A 355 -22.63 -20.02 -11.81
CA GLU A 355 -22.50 -21.36 -11.23
C GLU A 355 -23.85 -22.07 -11.25
N ASP A 356 -24.32 -22.52 -12.43
CA ASP A 356 -25.28 -23.65 -12.56
C ASP A 356 -25.60 -24.02 -14.03
N GLU A 357 -24.59 -24.11 -14.92
CA GLU A 357 -24.76 -24.82 -16.21
C GLU A 357 -23.54 -25.71 -16.51
N SER A 358 -23.34 -26.75 -15.71
CA SER A 358 -22.52 -27.91 -16.07
C SER A 358 -22.90 -29.12 -15.20
N ASN A 359 -23.99 -29.78 -15.56
CA ASN A 359 -24.23 -31.21 -15.28
C ASN A 359 -25.09 -31.83 -16.37
#